data_AF-A0A6J7LAM2-F1
#
_entry.id   AF-A0A6J7LAM2-F1
#
_cell.length_a   1.000
_cell.length_b   1.000
_cell.length_c   1.000
_cell.angle_alpha   90.00
_cell.angle_beta   90.00
_cell.angle_gamma   90.00
#
_symmetry.space_group_name_H-M   'P 1'
#
loop_
_entity.id
_entity.type
_entity.pdbx_description
1 polymer ?
#
loop_
_entity_poly.entity_id
_entity_poly.type
_entity_poly.pdbx_seq_one_letter_code
_entity_poly.pdbx_strand_id
1 'polypeptide(L)'
;MTTGMTPTPPGPDALGTAPTAGRGILRTTVVGTALFTVSGLGAIVWQDSLTSLYVAISLLEFFVGMAVFALAFLRAIDRSRTESIGIGGLFFASGSAPKRVQAILMISLTVQVAVSILVALLHLYTALAFGVLAPMWALGFTGLWVAAYGWFPERAPEPTLAARREAARRTHKQSAPKKSADDAE
;
A
#
# COMPACT_ATOMS: atom_id res chain seq x y z
N MET A 1 -21.44 -34.59 17.84
CA MET A 1 -21.06 -34.33 16.44
C MET A 1 -21.61 -32.95 16.07
N THR A 2 -20.79 -31.91 16.17
CA THR A 2 -21.19 -30.52 15.88
C THR A 2 -20.58 -30.11 14.55
N THR A 3 -21.42 -30.09 13.53
CA THR A 3 -21.12 -29.68 12.15
C THR A 3 -20.60 -28.24 12.12
N GLY A 4 -19.41 -28.04 11.56
CA GLY A 4 -18.78 -26.74 11.41
C GLY A 4 -19.61 -25.81 10.54
N MET A 5 -20.06 -24.70 11.12
CA MET A 5 -20.69 -23.60 10.41
C MET A 5 -19.58 -22.75 9.79
N THR A 6 -19.41 -22.87 8.47
CA THR A 6 -18.59 -21.96 7.67
C THR A 6 -19.20 -20.55 7.78
N PRO A 7 -18.45 -19.51 8.21
CA PRO A 7 -19.00 -18.16 8.23
C PRO A 7 -19.30 -17.72 6.79
N THR A 8 -20.57 -17.49 6.49
CA THR A 8 -21.03 -16.97 5.21
C THR A 8 -20.45 -15.57 5.00
N PRO A 9 -19.79 -15.28 3.85
CA PRO A 9 -19.35 -13.93 3.56
C PRO A 9 -20.57 -12.99 3.53
N PRO A 10 -20.49 -11.79 4.13
CA PRO A 10 -21.62 -10.88 4.20
C PRO A 10 -22.11 -10.52 2.79
N GLY A 11 -23.43 -10.60 2.59
CA GLY A 11 -24.08 -10.31 1.33
C GLY A 11 -23.90 -8.85 0.87
N PRO A 12 -24.18 -8.56 -0.42
CA PRO A 12 -23.98 -7.23 -1.02
C PRO A 12 -24.77 -6.10 -0.32
N ASP A 13 -25.79 -6.45 0.47
CA ASP A 13 -26.68 -5.48 1.14
C ASP A 13 -26.14 -5.02 2.51
N ALA A 14 -25.11 -5.70 3.05
CA ALA A 14 -24.34 -5.23 4.21
C ALA A 14 -23.38 -4.06 3.85
N LEU A 15 -23.25 -3.72 2.56
CA LEU A 15 -22.38 -2.66 2.05
C LEU A 15 -22.99 -1.25 2.20
N GLY A 16 -24.25 -1.14 2.64
CA GLY A 16 -24.96 0.14 2.84
C GLY A 16 -24.51 0.94 4.08
N THR A 17 -23.76 0.31 4.98
CA THR A 17 -23.17 0.96 6.17
C THR A 17 -21.68 0.66 6.20
N ALA A 18 -20.93 1.10 5.19
CA ALA A 18 -19.49 1.23 5.38
C ALA A 18 -19.29 2.10 6.64
N PRO A 19 -18.59 1.60 7.68
CA PRO A 19 -18.40 2.37 8.89
C PRO A 19 -17.77 3.70 8.48
N THR A 20 -18.27 4.80 9.05
CA THR A 20 -17.69 6.15 8.95
C THR A 20 -16.19 6.22 9.25
N ALA A 21 -15.65 5.14 9.82
CA ALA A 21 -14.24 4.84 10.01
C ALA A 21 -13.42 5.04 8.71
N GLY A 22 -12.34 5.81 8.82
CA GLY A 22 -11.42 6.07 7.71
C GLY A 22 -11.86 7.13 6.69
N ARG A 23 -13.08 7.70 6.79
CA ARG A 23 -13.51 8.81 5.90
C ARG A 23 -12.64 10.05 6.04
N GLY A 24 -12.15 10.33 7.25
CA GLY A 24 -11.19 11.41 7.51
C GLY A 24 -9.91 11.23 6.71
N ILE A 25 -9.31 10.04 6.78
CA ILE A 25 -8.08 9.71 6.03
C ILE A 25 -8.30 9.86 4.53
N LEU A 26 -9.39 9.31 3.98
CA LEU A 26 -9.70 9.45 2.55
C LEU A 26 -9.86 10.90 2.11
N ARG A 27 -10.54 11.73 2.93
CA ARG A 27 -10.66 13.17 2.65
C ARG A 27 -9.31 13.86 2.68
N THR A 28 -8.47 13.57 3.68
CA THR A 28 -7.12 14.14 3.79
C THR A 28 -6.25 13.76 2.60
N THR A 29 -6.32 12.52 2.12
CA THR A 29 -5.64 12.09 0.90
C THR A 29 -6.08 12.93 -0.30
N VAL A 30 -7.39 13.05 -0.54
CA VAL A 30 -7.92 13.80 -1.69
C VAL A 30 -7.61 15.30 -1.60
N VAL A 31 -7.72 15.89 -0.41
CA VAL A 31 -7.42 17.30 -0.19
C VAL A 31 -5.95 17.59 -0.45
N GLY A 32 -5.02 16.78 0.06
CA GLY A 32 -3.60 16.93 -0.25
C GLY A 32 -3.34 16.80 -1.75
N THR A 33 -3.87 15.75 -2.40
CA THR A 33 -3.76 15.59 -3.85
C THR A 33 -4.28 16.82 -4.62
N ALA A 34 -5.42 17.38 -4.24
CA ALA A 34 -5.98 18.57 -4.87
C ALA A 34 -5.11 19.81 -4.63
N LEU A 35 -4.64 20.03 -3.40
CA LEU A 35 -3.74 21.15 -3.05
C LEU A 35 -2.44 21.08 -3.84
N PHE A 36 -1.79 19.93 -3.87
CA PHE A 36 -0.58 19.70 -4.67
C PHE A 36 -0.83 19.93 -6.16
N THR A 37 -1.93 19.42 -6.70
CA THR A 37 -2.24 19.55 -8.13
C THR A 37 -2.51 21.00 -8.53
N VAL A 38 -3.36 21.71 -7.78
CA VAL A 38 -3.71 23.11 -8.08
C VAL A 38 -2.48 24.02 -7.92
N SER A 39 -1.70 23.83 -6.86
CA SER A 39 -0.48 24.61 -6.64
C SER A 39 0.59 24.33 -7.70
N GLY A 40 0.78 23.07 -8.10
CA GLY A 40 1.73 22.69 -9.14
C GLY A 40 1.37 23.25 -10.51
N LEU A 41 0.11 23.11 -10.93
CA LEU A 41 -0.37 23.68 -12.20
C LEU A 41 -0.32 25.21 -12.20
N GLY A 42 -0.65 25.85 -11.07
CA GLY A 42 -0.50 27.31 -10.92
C GLY A 42 0.96 27.75 -11.00
N ALA A 43 1.88 27.01 -10.37
CA ALA A 43 3.30 27.35 -10.34
C ALA A 43 3.97 27.25 -11.71
N ILE A 44 3.45 26.42 -12.64
CA ILE A 44 3.90 26.38 -14.04
C ILE A 44 3.61 27.72 -14.75
N VAL A 45 2.46 28.35 -14.47
CA VAL A 45 2.04 29.59 -15.15
C VAL A 45 2.59 30.84 -14.48
N TRP A 46 2.64 30.86 -13.14
CA TRP A 46 3.05 32.02 -12.34
C TRP A 46 4.25 31.70 -11.44
N GLN A 47 5.35 31.31 -12.09
CA GLN A 47 6.55 30.81 -11.41
C GLN A 47 7.07 31.80 -10.34
N ASP A 48 7.16 33.09 -10.64
CA ASP A 48 7.75 34.09 -9.73
C ASP A 48 6.97 34.25 -8.41
N SER A 49 5.65 34.04 -8.43
CA SER A 49 4.79 34.25 -7.26
C SER A 49 4.48 32.97 -6.50
N LEU A 50 4.36 31.84 -7.19
CA LEU A 50 3.85 30.59 -6.60
C LEU A 50 4.92 29.55 -6.28
N THR A 51 6.18 29.75 -6.72
CA THR A 51 7.26 28.79 -6.46
C THR A 51 7.44 28.49 -4.97
N SER A 52 7.52 29.53 -4.12
CA SER A 52 7.73 29.32 -2.68
C SER A 52 6.57 28.57 -2.03
N LEU A 53 5.33 28.91 -2.39
CA LEU A 53 4.13 28.24 -1.88
C LEU A 53 4.09 26.76 -2.30
N TYR A 54 4.36 26.47 -3.57
CA TYR A 54 4.38 25.10 -4.09
C TYR A 54 5.47 24.26 -3.42
N VAL A 55 6.66 24.81 -3.24
CA VAL A 55 7.76 24.15 -2.53
C VAL A 55 7.38 23.87 -1.07
N ALA A 56 6.77 24.85 -0.38
CA ALA A 56 6.31 24.68 0.99
C ALA A 56 5.27 23.56 1.12
N ILE A 57 4.30 23.50 0.20
CA ILE A 57 3.29 22.42 0.14
C ILE A 57 3.97 21.07 -0.11
N SER A 58 4.89 21.00 -1.08
CA SER A 58 5.59 19.76 -1.44
C SER A 58 6.40 19.21 -0.27
N LEU A 59 7.12 20.07 0.46
CA LEU A 59 7.88 19.69 1.64
C LEU A 59 6.98 19.27 2.80
N LEU A 60 5.88 20.01 3.02
CA LEU A 60 4.89 19.64 4.04
C LEU A 60 4.31 18.25 3.75
N GLU A 61 3.88 18.01 2.51
CA GLU A 61 3.34 16.72 2.09
C GLU A 61 4.34 15.60 2.24
N PHE A 62 5.61 15.86 1.90
CA PHE A 62 6.70 14.91 2.08
C PHE A 62 6.93 14.54 3.56
N PHE A 63 7.13 15.53 4.43
CA PHE A 63 7.44 15.26 5.85
C PHE A 63 6.25 14.64 6.59
N VAL A 64 5.03 15.13 6.35
CA VAL A 64 3.82 14.55 6.93
C VAL A 64 3.60 13.14 6.37
N GLY A 65 3.73 12.96 5.05
CA GLY A 65 3.62 11.67 4.39
C GLY A 65 4.61 10.64 4.95
N MET A 66 5.86 11.05 5.17
CA MET A 66 6.90 10.22 5.77
C MET A 66 6.55 9.82 7.22
N ALA A 67 6.10 10.75 8.05
CA ALA A 67 5.68 10.44 9.42
C ALA A 67 4.47 9.50 9.47
N VAL A 68 3.49 9.74 8.59
CA VAL A 68 2.29 8.90 8.47
C VAL A 68 2.65 7.51 7.93
N PHE A 69 3.57 7.43 6.97
CA PHE A 69 4.10 6.17 6.46
C PHE A 69 4.79 5.36 7.57
N ALA A 70 5.64 6.00 8.38
CA ALA A 70 6.28 5.35 9.51
C ALA A 70 5.24 4.83 10.52
N LEU A 71 4.22 5.63 10.84
CA LEU A 71 3.13 5.20 11.73
C LEU A 71 2.35 4.01 11.16
N ALA A 72 2.05 4.03 9.86
CA ALA A 72 1.39 2.92 9.17
C ALA A 72 2.23 1.64 9.24
N PHE A 73 3.54 1.77 9.00
CA PHE A 73 4.48 0.67 9.06
C PHE A 73 4.59 0.08 10.47
N LEU A 74 4.67 0.92 11.50
CA LEU A 74 4.69 0.46 12.91
C LEU A 74 3.41 -0.30 13.27
N ARG A 75 2.24 0.17 12.83
CA ARG A 75 0.97 -0.55 13.02
C ARG A 75 0.95 -1.88 12.27
N ALA A 76 1.46 -1.90 11.04
CA ALA A 76 1.55 -3.12 10.25
C ALA A 76 2.50 -4.14 10.89
N ILE A 77 3.61 -3.71 11.51
CA ILE A 77 4.50 -4.60 12.25
C ILE A 77 3.74 -5.32 13.36
N ASP A 78 2.97 -4.59 14.18
CA ASP A 78 2.24 -5.19 15.29
C ASP A 78 1.19 -6.19 14.79
N ARG A 79 0.43 -5.82 13.76
CA ARG A 79 -0.55 -6.71 13.12
C ARG A 79 0.08 -7.92 12.43
N SER A 80 1.30 -7.79 11.89
CA SER A 80 1.97 -8.89 11.18
C SER A 80 2.32 -10.08 12.08
N ARG A 81 2.17 -9.93 13.40
CA ARG A 81 2.29 -11.02 14.37
C ARG A 81 1.19 -12.06 14.22
N THR A 82 -0.01 -11.63 13.85
CA THR A 82 -1.20 -12.48 13.68
C THR A 82 -1.64 -12.59 12.24
N GLU A 83 -1.34 -11.61 11.40
CA GLU A 83 -1.79 -11.54 10.01
C GLU A 83 -0.63 -11.64 9.01
N SER A 84 -0.92 -12.20 7.82
CA SER A 84 0.01 -12.19 6.69
C SER A 84 -0.14 -10.89 5.89
N ILE A 85 0.72 -9.92 6.19
CA ILE A 85 0.68 -8.58 5.58
C ILE A 85 1.71 -8.50 4.45
N GLY A 86 1.21 -8.46 3.21
CA GLY A 86 2.03 -8.17 2.03
C GLY A 86 2.14 -6.68 1.73
N ILE A 87 3.27 -6.26 1.15
CA ILE A 87 3.53 -4.86 0.73
C ILE A 87 2.46 -4.37 -0.25
N GLY A 88 2.05 -5.23 -1.20
CA GLY A 88 0.99 -4.92 -2.17
C GLY A 88 -0.36 -4.62 -1.51
N GLY A 89 -0.73 -5.41 -0.50
CA GLY A 89 -1.94 -5.16 0.28
C GLY A 89 -1.81 -3.88 1.09
N LEU A 90 -0.69 -3.70 1.79
CA LEU A 90 -0.46 -2.58 2.72
C LEU A 90 -0.40 -1.21 2.04
N PHE A 91 0.41 -1.06 0.99
CA PHE A 91 0.67 0.25 0.39
C PHE A 91 -0.05 0.51 -0.94
N PHE A 92 -0.67 -0.52 -1.53
CA PHE A 92 -1.51 -0.37 -2.73
C PHE A 92 -2.97 -0.79 -2.50
N ALA A 93 -3.34 -1.08 -1.25
CA ALA A 93 -4.67 -1.54 -0.85
C ALA A 93 -5.15 -2.78 -1.65
N SER A 94 -4.22 -3.54 -2.24
CA SER A 94 -4.53 -4.62 -3.17
C SER A 94 -5.08 -5.83 -2.44
N GLY A 95 -6.37 -6.10 -2.64
CA GLY A 95 -7.08 -7.17 -1.93
C GLY A 95 -7.31 -6.90 -0.44
N SER A 96 -6.87 -5.75 0.08
CA SER A 96 -6.98 -5.38 1.50
C SER A 96 -8.03 -4.30 1.78
N ALA A 97 -8.64 -3.70 0.76
CA ALA A 97 -9.67 -2.68 0.91
C ALA A 97 -10.85 -2.88 -0.07
N PRO A 98 -12.04 -2.34 0.22
CA PRO A 98 -13.12 -2.28 -0.76
C PRO A 98 -12.67 -1.55 -2.04
N LYS A 99 -13.10 -2.03 -3.22
CA LYS A 99 -12.65 -1.52 -4.53
C LYS A 99 -12.76 0.01 -4.66
N ARG A 100 -13.80 0.61 -4.09
CA ARG A 100 -13.99 2.07 -4.12
C ARG A 100 -12.93 2.82 -3.31
N VAL A 101 -12.57 2.30 -2.13
CA VAL A 101 -11.54 2.90 -1.27
C VAL A 101 -10.17 2.75 -1.93
N GLN A 102 -9.86 1.56 -2.43
CA GLN A 102 -8.63 1.30 -3.17
C GLN A 102 -8.51 2.26 -4.37
N ALA A 103 -9.58 2.43 -5.15
CA ALA A 103 -9.59 3.34 -6.29
C ALA A 103 -9.28 4.78 -5.86
N ILE A 104 -9.90 5.29 -4.80
CA ILE A 104 -9.63 6.66 -4.31
C ILE A 104 -8.15 6.82 -3.94
N LEU A 105 -7.61 5.89 -3.15
CA LEU A 105 -6.23 5.95 -2.69
C LEU A 105 -5.22 5.85 -3.85
N MET A 106 -5.46 4.92 -4.79
CA MET A 106 -4.58 4.71 -5.93
C MET A 106 -4.69 5.81 -6.98
N ILE A 107 -5.88 6.33 -7.26
CA ILE A 107 -6.06 7.48 -8.16
C ILE A 107 -5.33 8.69 -7.58
N SER A 108 -5.47 8.98 -6.29
CA SER A 108 -4.74 10.06 -5.64
C SER A 108 -3.23 9.91 -5.77
N LEU A 109 -2.69 8.72 -5.54
CA LEU A 109 -1.27 8.43 -5.71
C LEU A 109 -0.83 8.62 -7.17
N THR A 110 -1.57 8.06 -8.12
CA THR A 110 -1.28 8.19 -9.55
C THR A 110 -1.30 9.66 -9.99
N VAL A 111 -2.27 10.45 -9.53
CA VAL A 111 -2.36 11.88 -9.84
C VAL A 111 -1.15 12.63 -9.26
N GLN A 112 -0.79 12.42 -8.00
CA GLN A 112 0.40 13.08 -7.42
C GLN A 112 1.68 12.72 -8.19
N VAL A 113 1.89 11.44 -8.52
CA VAL A 113 3.05 11.01 -9.30
C VAL A 113 3.05 11.65 -10.70
N ALA A 114 1.92 11.62 -11.41
CA ALA A 114 1.83 12.18 -12.75
C ALA A 114 2.07 13.69 -12.77
N VAL A 115 1.44 14.44 -11.87
CA VAL A 115 1.61 15.89 -11.74
C VAL A 115 3.05 16.23 -11.35
N SER A 116 3.61 15.51 -10.39
CA SER A 116 4.99 15.68 -9.96
C SER A 116 5.96 15.52 -11.13
N ILE A 117 5.82 14.43 -11.89
CA ILE A 117 6.68 14.16 -13.06
C ILE A 117 6.48 15.27 -14.09
N LEU A 118 5.24 15.68 -14.37
CA LEU A 118 4.95 16.76 -15.31
C LEU A 118 5.66 18.07 -14.90
N VAL A 119 5.49 18.52 -13.67
CA VAL A 119 6.11 19.76 -13.16
C VAL A 119 7.64 19.66 -13.20
N ALA A 120 8.20 18.53 -12.76
CA ALA A 120 9.64 18.30 -12.76
C ALA A 120 10.23 18.26 -14.18
N LEU A 121 9.55 17.65 -15.15
CA LEU A 121 10.01 17.62 -16.54
C LEU A 121 10.01 19.01 -17.19
N LEU A 122 9.01 19.84 -16.89
CA LEU A 122 8.94 21.21 -17.41
C LEU A 122 9.96 22.15 -16.75
N HIS A 123 10.37 21.88 -15.51
CA HIS A 123 11.19 22.80 -14.70
C HIS A 123 12.31 22.10 -13.92
N LEU A 124 13.03 21.17 -14.57
CA LEU A 124 13.96 20.20 -13.95
C LEU A 124 15.12 20.81 -13.13
N TYR A 125 15.55 22.03 -13.47
CA TYR A 125 16.66 22.72 -12.82
C TYR A 125 16.22 23.85 -11.88
N THR A 126 14.97 23.80 -11.41
CA THR A 126 14.38 24.82 -10.54
C THR A 126 13.90 24.21 -9.22
N ALA A 127 13.54 25.07 -8.28
CA ALA A 127 12.92 24.63 -7.02
C ALA A 127 11.58 23.88 -7.23
N LEU A 128 10.93 24.01 -8.40
CA LEU A 128 9.71 23.23 -8.68
C LEU A 128 9.96 21.72 -8.78
N ALA A 129 11.21 21.28 -8.98
CA ALA A 129 11.57 19.86 -8.94
C ALA A 129 11.37 19.21 -7.56
N PHE A 130 11.32 19.98 -6.46
CA PHE A 130 11.02 19.45 -5.13
C PHE A 130 9.64 18.78 -5.02
N GLY A 131 8.74 19.04 -5.98
CA GLY A 131 7.45 18.35 -6.09
C GLY A 131 7.53 16.84 -6.20
N VAL A 132 8.68 16.29 -6.62
CA VAL A 132 8.95 14.83 -6.68
C VAL A 132 8.82 14.13 -5.34
N LEU A 133 8.87 14.88 -4.24
CA LEU A 133 8.74 14.34 -2.90
C LEU A 133 7.28 14.20 -2.43
N ALA A 134 6.35 14.96 -3.01
CA ALA A 134 4.95 15.03 -2.60
C ALA A 134 4.17 13.70 -2.63
N PRO A 135 4.41 12.75 -3.57
CA PRO A 135 3.72 11.45 -3.61
C PRO A 135 3.80 10.63 -2.31
N MET A 136 4.75 10.94 -1.42
CA MET A 136 4.80 10.34 -0.07
C MET A 136 3.55 10.59 0.77
N TRP A 137 2.82 11.68 0.50
CA TRP A 137 1.53 11.94 1.15
C TRP A 137 0.51 10.85 0.83
N ALA A 138 0.20 10.66 -0.46
CA ALA A 138 -0.78 9.65 -0.87
C ALA A 138 -0.35 8.24 -0.45
N LEU A 139 0.94 7.91 -0.56
CA LEU A 139 1.47 6.60 -0.16
C LEU A 139 1.35 6.37 1.35
N GLY A 140 1.74 7.36 2.16
CA GLY A 140 1.66 7.29 3.62
C GLY A 140 0.21 7.12 4.10
N PHE A 141 -0.71 7.96 3.63
CA PHE A 141 -2.12 7.85 4.01
C PHE A 141 -2.80 6.58 3.50
N THR A 142 -2.37 6.03 2.36
CA THR A 142 -2.80 4.70 1.91
C THR A 142 -2.39 3.64 2.91
N GLY A 143 -1.10 3.59 3.27
CA GLY A 143 -0.59 2.67 4.28
C GLY A 143 -1.33 2.82 5.61
N LEU A 144 -1.61 4.06 6.04
CA LEU A 144 -2.31 4.33 7.29
C LEU A 144 -3.74 3.80 7.26
N TRP A 145 -4.48 4.06 6.18
CA TRP A 145 -5.85 3.56 6.04
C TRP A 145 -5.88 2.04 6.07
N VAL A 146 -4.99 1.39 5.30
CA VAL A 146 -4.93 -0.08 5.23
C VAL A 146 -4.46 -0.67 6.55
N ALA A 147 -3.46 -0.09 7.21
CA ALA A 147 -2.99 -0.55 8.51
C ALA A 147 -4.07 -0.42 9.60
N ALA A 148 -4.96 0.56 9.50
CA ALA A 148 -6.05 0.76 10.47
C ALA A 148 -7.32 -0.04 10.16
N TYR A 149 -7.68 -0.20 8.89
CA TYR A 149 -8.99 -0.71 8.47
C TYR A 149 -8.93 -1.82 7.41
N GLY A 150 -7.76 -2.09 6.85
CA GLY A 150 -7.59 -3.09 5.81
C GLY A 150 -7.68 -4.52 6.34
N TRP A 151 -8.18 -5.41 5.51
CA TRP A 151 -8.29 -6.84 5.82
C TRP A 151 -7.07 -7.60 5.30
N PHE A 152 -6.54 -8.49 6.14
CA PHE A 152 -5.45 -9.39 5.79
C PHE A 152 -5.77 -10.83 6.25
N PRO A 153 -5.31 -11.85 5.52
CA PRO A 153 -5.49 -13.23 5.94
C PRO A 153 -4.67 -13.54 7.19
N GLU A 154 -5.15 -14.49 7.99
CA GLU A 154 -4.45 -15.00 9.18
C GLU A 154 -3.07 -15.56 8.80
N ARG A 155 -2.10 -15.38 9.69
CA ARG A 155 -0.74 -15.91 9.52
C ARG A 155 -0.74 -17.42 9.71
N ALA A 156 -0.25 -18.15 8.71
CA ALA A 156 -0.07 -19.59 8.83
C ALA A 156 0.93 -19.92 9.97
N PRO A 157 0.69 -20.99 10.76
CA PRO A 157 1.60 -21.41 11.81
C PRO A 157 2.99 -21.66 11.25
N GLU A 158 4.02 -21.17 11.94
CA GLU A 158 5.39 -21.42 11.51
C GLU A 158 5.67 -22.93 11.59
N PRO A 159 6.07 -23.60 10.49
CA PRO A 159 6.36 -25.02 10.53
C PRO A 159 7.55 -25.26 11.47
N THR A 160 7.37 -26.19 12.40
CA THR A 160 8.41 -26.54 13.38
C THR A 160 9.72 -26.94 12.68
N LEU A 161 10.85 -26.78 13.36
CA LEU A 161 12.16 -27.18 12.82
C LEU A 161 12.18 -28.65 12.37
N ALA A 162 11.43 -29.51 13.08
CA ALA A 162 11.23 -30.91 12.68
C ALA A 162 10.50 -31.02 11.34
N ALA A 163 9.38 -30.30 11.16
CA ALA A 163 8.64 -30.27 9.90
C ALA A 163 9.49 -29.68 8.74
N ARG A 164 10.32 -28.66 9.01
CA ARG A 164 11.25 -28.10 8.02
C ARG A 164 12.32 -29.12 7.61
N ARG A 165 12.90 -29.86 8.57
CA ARG A 165 13.88 -30.92 8.30
C ARG A 165 13.27 -32.06 7.50
N GLU A 166 12.03 -32.43 7.80
CA GLU A 166 11.33 -33.49 7.08
C GLU A 166 10.99 -33.07 5.65
N ALA A 167 10.52 -31.83 5.44
CA ALA A 167 10.29 -31.28 4.12
C ALA A 167 11.59 -31.28 3.28
N ALA A 168 12.71 -30.84 3.85
CA ALA A 168 14.01 -30.86 3.17
C ALA A 168 14.44 -32.28 2.78
N ARG A 169 14.21 -33.27 3.64
CA ARG A 169 14.47 -34.70 3.33
C ARG A 169 13.58 -35.21 2.19
N ARG A 170 12.30 -34.82 2.16
CA ARG A 170 11.37 -35.20 1.08
C ARG A 170 11.80 -34.63 -0.27
N THR A 171 12.19 -33.35 -0.30
CA THR A 171 12.72 -32.70 -1.50
C THR A 171 13.98 -33.41 -2.00
N HIS A 172 14.94 -33.73 -1.12
CA HIS A 172 16.16 -34.47 -1.48
C HIS A 172 15.88 -35.89 -1.98
N LYS A 173 14.87 -36.58 -1.43
CA LYS A 173 14.48 -37.93 -1.88
C LYS A 173 13.79 -37.89 -3.25
N GLN A 174 13.04 -36.82 -3.56
CA GLN A 174 12.39 -36.63 -4.86
C GLN A 174 13.35 -36.20 -5.96
N SER A 175 14.42 -35.47 -5.64
CA SER A 175 15.46 -35.07 -6.60
C SER A 175 16.55 -36.13 -6.80
N ALA A 176 16.54 -37.22 -6.03
CA ALA A 176 17.44 -38.34 -6.25
C ALA A 176 17.08 -39.05 -7.58
N PRO A 177 18.05 -39.28 -8.47
CA PRO A 177 17.79 -39.93 -9.75
C PRO A 177 17.16 -41.30 -9.49
N LYS A 178 15.99 -41.55 -10.10
CA LYS A 178 15.32 -42.84 -10.07
C LYS A 178 16.25 -43.82 -10.78
N LYS A 179 16.98 -44.65 -10.03
CA LYS A 179 17.88 -45.67 -10.58
C LYS A 179 17.07 -46.45 -11.62
N SER A 180 17.37 -46.25 -12.90
CA SER A 180 16.78 -47.00 -14.02
C SER A 180 17.05 -48.47 -13.73
N ALA A 181 16.00 -49.22 -13.46
CA ALA A 181 16.07 -50.65 -13.22
C ALA A 181 16.20 -51.40 -14.57
N ASP A 182 17.14 -50.98 -15.41
CA ASP A 182 17.25 -51.45 -16.80
C ASP A 182 18.70 -51.61 -17.27
N ASP A 183 19.58 -52.05 -16.35
CA ASP A 183 20.88 -52.63 -16.69
C ASP A 183 20.90 -54.09 -16.18
N ALA A 184 19.91 -54.87 -16.61
CA ALA A 184 19.86 -56.30 -16.35
C ALA A 184 19.20 -57.04 -17.51
N GLU A 185 19.78 -56.93 -18.71
CA GLU A 185 19.79 -58.01 -19.72
C GLU A 185 21.12 -58.01 -20.49
#